data_AF-A0A932MAW3-F1
#
_entry.id   AF-A0A932MAW3-F1
#
_cell.length_a   1.000
_cell.length_b   1.000
_cell.length_c   1.000
_cell.angle_alpha   90.00
_cell.angle_beta   90.00
_cell.angle_gamma   90.00
#
_symmetry.space_group_name_H-M   'P 1'
#
loop_
_entity.id
_entity.type
_entity.pdbx_description
1 polymer ?
#
loop_
_entity_poly.entity_id
_entity_poly.type
_entity_poly.pdbx_seq_one_letter_code
_entity_poly.pdbx_strand_id
1 'polypeptide(L)'
;MLATWHRLLVVALVALGTSAGAPAQITEGHSLRILRVDVKHVDENNLPLPYSQGPDAVSIVLALVPGELFGAPTGRPIAVQQLSDSRQFELDLNLLGEKVEGEAAPLTDNAARSGLAIAPEATRIARVATFAANPVTRRTIGYTGFIDSVSREPLLLVYFDRPCRVSGVVRWMEDEYFHDVTIAHRGFHWLRISETSRGRFSIQNTPGTENIFLAIRPSLR
;
A
#
# COMPACT_ATOMS: atom_id res chain seq x y z
N MET A 1 0.14 -45.09 1.57
CA MET A 1 -0.81 -44.91 2.69
C MET A 1 -1.83 -43.87 2.27
N LEU A 2 -3.08 -44.30 2.18
CA LEU A 2 -4.25 -43.53 1.75
C LEU A 2 -4.72 -42.57 2.86
N ALA A 3 -5.19 -41.39 2.48
CA ALA A 3 -6.17 -40.63 3.27
C ALA A 3 -7.04 -39.77 2.34
N THR A 4 -8.00 -40.45 1.72
CA THR A 4 -9.28 -39.93 1.23
C THR A 4 -9.99 -39.11 2.31
N TRP A 5 -10.41 -37.89 1.99
CA TRP A 5 -11.41 -37.16 2.76
C TRP A 5 -12.67 -36.96 1.92
N HIS A 6 -13.77 -37.39 2.53
CA HIS A 6 -15.07 -37.57 1.95
C HIS A 6 -15.81 -36.26 1.72
N ARG A 7 -16.62 -36.25 0.66
CA ARG A 7 -17.73 -35.32 0.44
C ARG A 7 -18.72 -35.43 1.60
N LEU A 8 -19.17 -34.28 2.10
CA LEU A 8 -20.46 -34.16 2.77
C LEU A 8 -21.26 -33.06 2.09
N LEU A 9 -22.37 -33.52 1.52
CA LEU A 9 -23.44 -32.78 0.88
C LEU A 9 -24.38 -32.32 2.01
N VAL A 10 -24.60 -31.02 2.18
CA VAL A 10 -25.69 -30.50 3.00
C VAL A 10 -26.61 -29.71 2.09
N VAL A 11 -27.83 -30.21 1.99
CA VAL A 11 -29.00 -29.57 1.38
C VAL A 11 -29.83 -28.92 2.49
N ALA A 12 -30.57 -27.87 2.12
CA ALA A 12 -31.57 -27.09 2.88
C ALA A 12 -31.01 -25.77 3.45
N LEU A 13 -31.68 -24.62 3.39
CA LEU A 13 -33.09 -24.32 3.13
C LEU A 13 -33.16 -22.88 2.56
N VAL A 14 -33.97 -22.65 1.54
CA VAL A 14 -34.25 -21.30 1.01
C VAL A 14 -35.25 -20.61 1.93
N ALA A 15 -34.83 -19.52 2.57
CA ALA A 15 -35.72 -18.54 3.19
C ALA A 15 -35.61 -17.23 2.39
N LEU A 16 -36.63 -16.92 1.59
CA LEU A 16 -36.80 -15.62 0.94
C LEU A 16 -37.31 -14.62 1.98
N GLY A 17 -36.38 -14.04 2.74
CA GLY A 17 -36.62 -12.84 3.54
C GLY A 17 -36.25 -11.62 2.71
N THR A 18 -37.24 -10.90 2.19
CA THR A 18 -37.04 -9.55 1.64
C THR A 18 -36.81 -8.57 2.80
N SER A 19 -35.58 -8.53 3.31
CA SER A 19 -35.13 -7.40 4.13
C SER A 19 -34.82 -6.25 3.17
N ALA A 20 -35.65 -5.20 3.20
CA ALA A 20 -35.30 -3.92 2.62
C ALA A 20 -34.02 -3.43 3.32
N GLY A 21 -32.87 -3.63 2.67
CA GLY A 21 -31.60 -3.16 3.17
C GLY A 21 -31.67 -1.65 3.29
N ALA A 22 -31.62 -1.15 4.53
CA ALA A 22 -31.30 0.24 4.77
C ALA A 22 -30.00 0.54 3.99
N PRO A 23 -29.92 1.65 3.25
CA PRO A 23 -28.66 2.02 2.60
C PRO A 23 -27.60 2.06 3.70
N ALA A 24 -26.56 1.24 3.53
CA ALA A 24 -25.38 1.30 4.37
C ALA A 24 -24.95 2.76 4.40
N GLN A 25 -24.97 3.37 5.59
CA GLN A 25 -24.43 4.70 5.77
C GLN A 25 -23.00 4.64 5.29
N ILE A 26 -22.73 5.28 4.16
CA ILE A 26 -21.39 5.54 3.68
C ILE A 26 -20.79 6.43 4.76
N THR A 27 -20.01 5.83 5.65
CA THR A 27 -19.20 6.58 6.59
C THR A 27 -18.32 7.46 5.73
N GLU A 28 -18.64 8.76 5.67
CA GLU A 28 -17.78 9.74 5.04
C GLU A 28 -16.41 9.58 5.69
N GLY A 29 -15.46 9.06 4.91
CA GLY A 29 -14.12 8.79 5.39
C GLY A 29 -13.57 10.11 5.90
N HIS A 30 -13.39 10.21 7.22
CA HIS A 30 -12.65 11.30 7.82
C HIS A 30 -11.32 11.36 7.08
N SER A 31 -11.15 12.39 6.25
CA SER A 31 -9.90 12.63 5.54
C SER A 31 -8.83 12.82 6.61
N LEU A 32 -8.02 11.81 6.86
CA LEU A 32 -6.80 11.97 7.64
C LEU A 32 -5.92 12.93 6.85
N ARG A 33 -6.02 14.23 7.17
CA ARG A 33 -5.28 15.29 6.47
C ARG A 33 -3.80 15.19 6.77
N ILE A 34 -3.46 14.75 7.98
CA ILE A 34 -2.09 14.59 8.47
C ILE A 34 -1.96 13.18 9.03
N LEU A 35 -1.01 12.42 8.49
CA LEU A 35 -0.65 11.11 9.00
C LEU A 35 0.60 11.23 9.87
N ARG A 36 0.52 10.77 11.11
CA ARG A 36 1.70 10.61 11.96
C ARG A 36 2.25 9.22 11.73
N VAL A 37 3.50 9.15 11.28
CA VAL A 37 4.14 7.89 10.89
C VAL A 37 5.35 7.65 11.79
N ASP A 38 5.26 6.59 12.60
CA ASP A 38 6.43 6.03 13.29
C ASP A 38 7.37 5.38 12.28
N VAL A 39 8.68 5.47 12.50
CA VAL A 39 9.68 4.76 11.71
C VAL A 39 10.37 3.70 12.56
N LYS A 40 10.29 2.44 12.13
CA LYS A 40 10.76 1.28 12.89
C LYS A 40 11.68 0.42 12.04
N HIS A 41 12.79 -0.01 12.63
CA HIS A 41 13.54 -1.13 12.08
C HIS A 41 12.75 -2.40 12.36
N VAL A 42 12.66 -3.31 11.40
CA VAL A 42 11.90 -4.56 11.57
C VAL A 42 12.66 -5.77 11.05
N ASP A 43 12.29 -6.94 11.55
CA ASP A 43 12.71 -8.24 11.03
C ASP A 43 11.95 -8.66 9.76
N GLU A 44 12.17 -9.89 9.29
CA GLU A 44 11.45 -10.46 8.13
C GLU A 44 9.93 -10.59 8.33
N ASN A 45 9.45 -10.58 9.57
CA ASN A 45 8.04 -10.73 9.95
C ASN A 45 7.36 -9.39 10.28
N ASN A 46 8.02 -8.26 9.99
CA ASN A 46 7.55 -6.90 10.32
C ASN A 46 7.39 -6.63 11.82
N LEU A 47 8.14 -7.36 12.65
CA LEU A 47 8.21 -7.09 14.08
C LEU A 47 9.25 -6.00 14.35
N PRO A 48 8.89 -4.94 15.10
CA PRO A 48 9.84 -3.90 15.49
C PRO A 48 11.03 -4.46 16.26
N LEU A 49 12.23 -4.11 15.81
CA LEU A 49 13.49 -4.39 16.49
C LEU A 49 13.81 -3.29 17.51
N PRO A 50 14.61 -3.58 18.55
CA PRO A 50 15.10 -2.56 19.47
C PRO A 50 15.84 -1.42 18.74
N TYR A 51 15.66 -0.18 19.19
CA TYR A 51 16.26 0.99 18.55
C TYR A 51 17.79 0.94 18.44
N SER A 52 18.45 0.25 19.38
CA SER A 52 19.91 0.05 19.37
C SER A 52 20.44 -0.75 18.18
N GLN A 53 19.56 -1.38 17.40
CA GLN A 53 19.94 -2.16 16.21
C GLN A 53 19.86 -1.35 14.91
N GLY A 54 19.37 -0.11 14.94
CA GLY A 54 19.30 0.80 13.79
C GLY A 54 20.36 1.90 13.82
N PRO A 55 20.64 2.58 12.70
CA PRO A 55 21.53 3.74 12.69
C PRO A 55 20.87 4.93 13.39
N ASP A 56 21.67 5.72 14.11
CA ASP A 56 21.23 6.86 14.93
C ASP A 56 20.45 7.92 14.15
N ALA A 57 20.76 8.09 12.86
CA ALA A 57 20.09 9.07 12.01
C ALA A 57 19.64 8.46 10.69
N VAL A 58 18.43 8.82 10.26
CA VAL A 58 17.80 8.34 9.03
C VAL A 58 17.11 9.50 8.34
N SER A 59 17.26 9.61 7.02
CA SER A 59 16.40 10.41 6.16
C SER A 59 15.37 9.53 5.48
N ILE A 60 14.10 9.90 5.59
CA ILE A 60 13.01 9.31 4.82
C ILE A 60 12.83 10.10 3.54
N VAL A 61 12.91 9.41 2.41
CA VAL A 61 12.74 10.00 1.09
C VAL A 61 11.43 9.46 0.51
N LEU A 62 10.55 10.36 0.10
CA LEU A 62 9.32 10.04 -0.62
C LEU A 62 9.51 10.40 -2.09
N ALA A 63 9.12 9.49 -2.98
CA ALA A 63 9.15 9.69 -4.42
C ALA A 63 7.88 9.10 -5.06
N LEU A 64 7.63 9.43 -6.33
CA LEU A 64 6.43 8.97 -7.03
C LEU A 64 6.74 7.92 -8.07
N VAL A 65 5.79 7.00 -8.21
CA VAL A 65 5.69 6.05 -9.30
C VAL A 65 4.40 6.36 -10.07
N PRO A 66 4.45 7.24 -11.09
CA PRO A 66 3.30 7.56 -11.91
C PRO A 66 2.84 6.35 -12.74
N GLY A 67 1.53 6.10 -12.79
CA GLY A 67 0.96 5.11 -13.69
C GLY A 67 1.26 3.63 -13.36
N GLU A 68 1.89 3.32 -12.21
CA GLU A 68 2.18 1.94 -11.80
C GLU A 68 1.96 1.73 -10.30
N LEU A 69 1.52 0.52 -9.92
CA LEU A 69 1.45 0.07 -8.52
C LEU A 69 2.75 -0.58 -8.04
N PHE A 70 3.53 -1.13 -8.96
CA PHE A 70 4.83 -1.76 -8.72
C PHE A 70 5.80 -1.21 -9.75
N GLY A 71 7.00 -0.84 -9.33
CA GLY A 71 7.96 -0.17 -10.20
C GLY A 71 8.91 0.74 -9.44
N ALA A 72 9.88 1.30 -10.16
CA ALA A 72 10.81 2.27 -9.62
C ALA A 72 10.19 3.69 -9.69
N PRO A 73 10.51 4.57 -8.74
CA PRO A 73 10.10 5.96 -8.85
C PRO A 73 10.74 6.63 -10.06
N THR A 74 10.03 7.57 -10.64
CA THR A 74 10.54 8.44 -11.69
C THR A 74 10.63 9.87 -11.16
N GLY A 75 11.58 10.64 -11.68
CA GLY A 75 11.76 12.04 -11.26
C GLY A 75 12.48 12.24 -9.94
N ARG A 76 12.23 13.40 -9.32
CA ARG A 76 12.90 13.83 -8.08
C ARG A 76 12.06 13.43 -6.86
N PRO A 77 12.69 13.27 -5.68
CA PRO A 77 11.93 13.13 -4.44
C PRO A 77 10.96 14.29 -4.23
N ILE A 78 9.73 13.97 -3.81
CA ILE A 78 8.68 14.95 -3.52
C ILE A 78 8.76 15.48 -2.08
N ALA A 79 9.42 14.70 -1.21
CA ALA A 79 9.75 15.07 0.16
C ALA A 79 10.99 14.33 0.65
N VAL A 80 11.76 14.98 1.51
CA VAL A 80 12.86 14.38 2.27
C VAL A 80 12.71 14.84 3.71
N GLN A 81 12.55 13.90 4.63
CA GLN A 81 12.40 14.16 6.06
C GLN A 81 13.59 13.58 6.80
N GLN A 82 14.42 14.44 7.38
CA GLN A 82 15.49 13.99 8.27
C GLN A 82 14.91 13.73 9.65
N LEU A 83 14.99 12.48 10.10
CA LEU A 83 14.50 12.08 11.42
C LEU A 83 15.62 12.25 12.45
N SER A 84 15.28 12.93 13.54
CA SER A 84 16.02 12.91 14.79
C SER A 84 15.49 11.81 15.72
N ASP A 85 15.79 11.93 17.02
CA ASP A 85 15.50 10.95 18.07
C ASP A 85 14.03 10.49 18.15
N SER A 86 13.07 11.32 17.73
CA SER A 86 11.64 10.97 17.77
C SER A 86 11.25 9.87 16.79
N ARG A 87 12.04 9.62 15.73
CA ARG A 87 11.75 8.64 14.67
C ARG A 87 10.33 8.73 14.10
N GLN A 88 9.75 9.92 14.15
CA GLN A 88 8.41 10.19 13.67
C GLN A 88 8.45 11.31 12.65
N PHE A 89 7.59 11.23 11.65
CA PHE A 89 7.31 12.35 10.76
C PHE A 89 5.82 12.48 10.50
N GLU A 90 5.42 13.69 10.13
CA GLU A 90 4.07 13.98 9.69
C GLU A 90 4.03 14.03 8.15
N LEU A 91 3.02 13.37 7.59
CA LEU A 91 2.72 13.41 6.17
C LEU A 91 1.39 14.12 5.97
N ASP A 92 1.46 15.38 5.52
CA ASP A 92 0.27 16.14 5.12
C ASP A 92 -0.17 15.67 3.73
N LEU A 93 -1.29 14.95 3.67
CA LEU A 93 -1.84 14.40 2.44
C LEU A 93 -2.47 15.45 1.53
N ASN A 94 -2.85 16.63 2.04
CA ASN A 94 -3.34 17.71 1.19
C ASN A 94 -2.17 18.34 0.43
N LEU A 95 -1.10 18.70 1.14
CA LEU A 95 0.12 19.26 0.54
C LEU A 95 0.78 18.26 -0.41
N LEU A 96 0.76 16.96 -0.05
CA LEU A 96 1.23 15.91 -0.94
C LEU A 96 0.32 15.77 -2.17
N GLY A 97 -0.99 15.86 -1.99
CA GLY A 97 -1.99 15.71 -3.05
C GLY A 97 -1.80 16.67 -4.20
N GLU A 98 -1.49 17.94 -3.91
CA GLU A 98 -1.21 18.97 -4.94
C GLU A 98 -0.01 18.60 -5.82
N LYS A 99 1.07 18.10 -5.21
CA LYS A 99 2.26 17.66 -5.95
C LYS A 99 1.98 16.40 -6.76
N VAL A 100 1.29 15.43 -6.14
CA VAL A 100 1.03 14.13 -6.74
C VAL A 100 0.07 14.22 -7.92
N GLU A 101 -0.94 15.07 -7.84
CA GLU A 101 -1.90 15.24 -8.93
C GLU A 101 -1.26 15.74 -10.23
N GLY A 102 -0.24 16.61 -10.13
CA GLY A 102 0.50 17.11 -11.29
C GLY A 102 1.38 16.04 -11.94
N GLU A 103 1.78 15.01 -11.19
CA GLU A 103 2.65 13.93 -11.68
C GLU A 103 1.89 12.61 -11.93
N ALA A 104 0.64 12.49 -11.49
CA ALA A 104 -0.17 11.30 -11.72
C ALA A 104 -0.39 11.07 -13.21
N ALA A 105 -0.22 9.82 -13.64
CA ALA A 105 -0.27 9.41 -15.04
C ALA A 105 -1.24 8.24 -15.23
N PRO A 106 -1.82 8.08 -16.44
CA PRO A 106 -2.51 6.85 -16.81
C PRO A 106 -1.62 5.63 -16.63
N LEU A 107 -2.24 4.45 -16.61
CA LEU A 107 -1.51 3.18 -16.52
C LEU A 107 -0.44 3.11 -17.61
N THR A 108 0.80 2.79 -17.24
CA THR A 108 1.87 2.64 -18.23
C THR A 108 1.67 1.38 -19.06
N ASP A 109 2.21 1.33 -20.28
CA ASP A 109 2.17 0.11 -21.09
C ASP A 109 2.84 -1.08 -20.38
N ASN A 110 3.85 -0.81 -19.54
CA ASN A 110 4.53 -1.84 -18.77
C ASN A 110 3.60 -2.43 -17.70
N ALA A 111 2.91 -1.58 -16.93
CA ALA A 111 1.94 -2.02 -15.95
C ALA A 111 0.75 -2.75 -16.62
N ALA A 112 0.25 -2.26 -17.76
CA ALA A 112 -0.79 -2.93 -18.53
C ALA A 112 -0.36 -4.34 -19.00
N ARG A 113 0.85 -4.47 -19.59
CA ARG A 113 1.40 -5.76 -20.01
C ARG A 113 1.68 -6.72 -18.87
N SER A 114 1.91 -6.21 -17.66
CA SER A 114 2.07 -7.04 -16.46
C SER A 114 0.76 -7.71 -16.00
N GLY A 115 -0.38 -7.31 -16.56
CA GLY A 115 -1.70 -7.86 -16.25
C GLY A 115 -2.58 -6.95 -15.39
N LEU A 116 -2.15 -5.71 -15.12
CA LEU A 116 -2.94 -4.71 -14.41
C LEU A 116 -3.89 -4.01 -15.39
N ALA A 117 -5.11 -3.72 -14.95
CA ALA A 117 -6.09 -2.95 -15.70
C ALA A 117 -6.79 -1.94 -14.79
N ILE A 118 -7.08 -0.74 -15.32
CA ILE A 118 -7.84 0.29 -14.61
C ILE A 118 -8.97 0.79 -15.50
N ALA A 119 -10.19 0.86 -14.94
CA ALA A 119 -11.36 1.39 -15.61
C ALA A 119 -11.95 2.55 -14.79
N PRO A 120 -12.16 3.76 -15.37
CA PRO A 120 -11.88 4.13 -16.76
C PRO A 120 -10.38 4.11 -17.11
N GLU A 121 -10.04 3.83 -18.38
CA GLU A 121 -8.64 3.74 -18.84
C GLU A 121 -7.86 5.05 -18.65
N ALA A 122 -8.54 6.19 -18.80
CA ALA A 122 -7.95 7.51 -18.59
C ALA A 122 -7.71 7.87 -17.11
N THR A 123 -7.97 6.95 -16.17
CA THR A 123 -7.69 7.17 -14.74
C THR A 123 -6.20 7.36 -14.54
N ARG A 124 -5.82 8.45 -13.85
CA ARG A 124 -4.43 8.73 -13.52
C ARG A 124 -4.14 8.33 -12.09
N ILE A 125 -3.01 7.65 -11.90
CA ILE A 125 -2.55 7.18 -10.60
C ILE A 125 -1.12 7.57 -10.35
N ALA A 126 -0.75 7.62 -9.07
CA ALA A 126 0.64 7.68 -8.63
C ALA A 126 0.78 7.00 -7.27
N ARG A 127 1.71 6.06 -7.17
CA ARG A 127 2.08 5.46 -5.88
C ARG A 127 3.18 6.28 -5.22
N VAL A 128 3.06 6.46 -3.90
CA VAL A 128 4.14 7.01 -3.07
C VAL A 128 5.11 5.88 -2.71
N ALA A 129 6.31 5.95 -3.26
CA ALA A 129 7.43 5.09 -2.88
C ALA A 129 8.21 5.71 -1.72
N THR A 130 8.68 4.86 -0.81
CA THR A 130 9.42 5.26 0.38
C THR A 130 10.83 4.70 0.34
N PHE A 131 11.80 5.45 0.84
CA PHE A 131 13.18 5.01 1.01
C PHE A 131 13.75 5.53 2.32
N ALA A 132 14.65 4.76 2.93
CA ALA A 132 15.47 5.21 4.05
C ALA A 132 16.92 5.37 3.58
N ALA A 133 17.50 6.53 3.84
CA ALA A 133 18.88 6.85 3.47
C ALA A 133 19.65 7.43 4.67
N ASN A 134 20.96 7.25 4.66
CA ASN A 134 21.84 7.91 5.62
C ASN A 134 21.88 9.42 5.29
N PRO A 135 21.63 10.32 6.26
CA PRO A 135 21.54 11.75 5.99
C PRO A 135 22.84 12.37 5.47
N VAL A 136 23.99 11.79 5.81
CA VAL A 136 25.32 12.30 5.43
C VAL A 136 25.76 11.71 4.09
N THR A 137 25.79 10.38 3.99
CA THR A 137 26.32 9.69 2.81
C THR A 137 25.30 9.57 1.67
N ARG A 138 24.01 9.81 1.96
CA ARG A 138 22.86 9.63 1.07
C ARG A 138 22.70 8.22 0.50
N ARG A 139 23.40 7.24 1.07
CA ARG A 139 23.27 5.82 0.71
C ARG A 139 22.00 5.24 1.33
N THR A 140 21.30 4.42 0.57
CA THR A 140 20.16 3.65 1.05
C THR A 140 20.57 2.75 2.21
N ILE A 141 19.80 2.76 3.29
CA ILE A 141 20.03 1.95 4.49
C ILE A 141 19.29 0.61 4.41
N GLY A 142 18.20 0.55 3.64
CA GLY A 142 17.39 -0.64 3.53
C GLY A 142 16.14 -0.45 2.68
N TYR A 143 15.35 -1.51 2.60
CA TYR A 143 14.02 -1.47 1.98
C TYR A 143 13.03 -0.84 2.95
N THR A 144 12.08 -0.06 2.43
CA THR A 144 11.04 0.53 3.27
C THR A 144 9.66 0.34 2.68
N GLY A 145 8.66 0.40 3.54
CA GLY A 145 7.25 0.36 3.16
C GLY A 145 6.36 0.63 4.36
N PHE A 146 5.16 1.14 4.09
CA PHE A 146 4.15 1.32 5.12
C PHE A 146 3.61 -0.04 5.55
N ILE A 147 3.40 -0.21 6.86
CA ILE A 147 2.88 -1.43 7.47
C ILE A 147 1.70 -1.05 8.37
N ASP A 148 0.63 -1.81 8.30
CA ASP A 148 -0.45 -1.75 9.29
C ASP A 148 0.06 -2.36 10.61
N SER A 149 0.06 -1.57 11.68
CA SER A 149 0.63 -2.02 12.97
C SER A 149 -0.19 -3.09 13.67
N VAL A 150 -1.45 -3.30 13.27
CA VAL A 150 -2.33 -4.33 13.82
C VAL A 150 -2.19 -5.62 13.03
N SER A 151 -2.45 -5.60 11.73
CA SER A 151 -2.41 -6.81 10.89
C SER A 151 -1.00 -7.21 10.44
N ARG A 152 -0.03 -6.31 10.55
CA ARG A 152 1.36 -6.47 10.06
C ARG A 152 1.50 -6.62 8.55
N GLU A 153 0.44 -6.34 7.83
CA GLU A 153 0.41 -6.42 6.38
C GLU A 153 1.02 -5.15 5.74
N PRO A 154 1.72 -5.29 4.60
CA PRO A 154 2.17 -4.16 3.82
C PRO A 154 1.02 -3.31 3.27
N LEU A 155 1.27 -2.01 3.21
CA LEU A 155 0.36 -1.00 2.68
C LEU A 155 1.04 -0.22 1.54
N LEU A 156 0.29 0.07 0.49
CA LEU A 156 0.64 1.01 -0.55
C LEU A 156 -0.20 2.29 -0.38
N LEU A 157 0.45 3.44 -0.41
CA LEU A 157 -0.23 4.73 -0.50
C LEU A 157 -0.34 5.12 -1.97
N VAL A 158 -1.55 5.17 -2.51
CA VAL A 158 -1.78 5.41 -3.94
C VAL A 158 -2.79 6.54 -4.12
N TYR A 159 -2.43 7.52 -4.94
CA TYR A 159 -3.34 8.55 -5.39
C TYR A 159 -4.13 8.10 -6.61
N PHE A 160 -5.43 8.38 -6.62
CA PHE A 160 -6.32 8.19 -7.77
C PHE A 160 -7.00 9.52 -8.12
N ASP A 161 -7.00 9.90 -9.40
CA ASP A 161 -7.56 11.18 -9.83
C ASP A 161 -9.11 11.18 -9.97
N ARG A 162 -9.76 10.00 -9.91
CA ARG A 162 -11.21 9.83 -10.07
C ARG A 162 -11.69 8.47 -9.52
N PRO A 163 -13.01 8.26 -9.39
CA PRO A 163 -13.56 6.94 -9.10
C PRO A 163 -13.18 5.92 -10.19
N CYS A 164 -12.71 4.74 -9.79
CA CYS A 164 -12.25 3.72 -10.73
C CYS A 164 -12.30 2.31 -10.13
N ARG A 165 -12.12 1.30 -10.99
CA ARG A 165 -11.83 -0.07 -10.60
C ARG A 165 -10.45 -0.48 -11.11
N VAL A 166 -9.61 -0.99 -10.22
CA VAL A 166 -8.33 -1.63 -10.54
C VAL A 166 -8.54 -3.14 -10.47
N SER A 167 -8.11 -3.85 -11.51
CA SER A 167 -8.29 -5.30 -11.58
C SER A 167 -7.15 -5.99 -12.31
N GLY A 168 -7.08 -7.31 -12.17
CA GLY A 168 -6.13 -8.16 -12.91
C GLY A 168 -5.17 -8.90 -11.99
N VAL A 169 -4.19 -9.58 -12.59
CA VAL A 169 -3.18 -10.36 -11.88
C VAL A 169 -1.82 -9.90 -12.38
N VAL A 170 -1.04 -9.28 -11.49
CA VAL A 170 0.32 -8.84 -11.79
C VAL A 170 1.28 -9.90 -11.32
N ARG A 171 2.19 -10.32 -12.21
CA ARG A 171 3.31 -11.18 -11.84
C ARG A 171 4.54 -10.32 -11.61
N TRP A 172 5.10 -10.40 -10.42
CA TRP A 172 6.31 -9.67 -10.06
C TRP A 172 7.26 -10.61 -9.34
N MET A 173 8.46 -10.81 -9.91
CA MET A 173 9.37 -11.85 -9.47
C MET A 173 8.69 -13.23 -9.51
N GLU A 174 8.65 -13.95 -8.40
CA GLU A 174 8.01 -15.27 -8.27
C GLU A 174 6.57 -15.20 -7.72
N ASP A 175 6.06 -14.00 -7.47
CA ASP A 175 4.79 -13.77 -6.78
C ASP A 175 3.67 -13.32 -7.74
N GLU A 176 2.43 -13.68 -7.41
CA GLU A 176 1.22 -13.23 -8.09
C GLU A 176 0.39 -12.29 -7.20
N TYR A 177 0.06 -11.10 -7.72
CA TYR A 177 -0.72 -10.08 -7.03
C TYR A 177 -2.09 -9.92 -7.68
N PHE A 178 -3.14 -10.36 -6.99
CA PHE A 178 -4.53 -10.31 -7.43
C PHE A 178 -5.17 -8.99 -7.04
N HIS A 179 -5.64 -8.24 -8.04
CA HIS A 179 -6.28 -6.95 -7.85
C HIS A 179 -7.78 -7.06 -8.12
N ASP A 180 -8.58 -6.62 -7.17
CA ASP A 180 -10.00 -6.30 -7.35
C ASP A 180 -10.36 -5.17 -6.39
N VAL A 181 -10.01 -3.95 -6.78
CA VAL A 181 -10.05 -2.76 -5.93
C VAL A 181 -11.01 -1.76 -6.54
N THR A 182 -12.00 -1.31 -5.76
CA THR A 182 -12.88 -0.21 -6.14
C THR A 182 -12.50 1.04 -5.36
N ILE A 183 -12.32 2.14 -6.09
CA ILE A 183 -12.02 3.46 -5.58
C ILE A 183 -13.24 4.35 -5.81
N ALA A 184 -13.88 4.76 -4.72
CA ALA A 184 -15.15 5.50 -4.80
C ALA A 184 -14.97 7.00 -5.06
N HIS A 185 -13.81 7.56 -4.69
CA HIS A 185 -13.53 9.00 -4.80
C HIS A 185 -12.06 9.25 -5.10
N ARG A 186 -11.80 10.42 -5.70
CA ARG A 186 -10.45 10.94 -5.92
C ARG A 186 -9.72 11.14 -4.59
N GLY A 187 -8.41 10.92 -4.60
CA GLY A 187 -7.53 11.19 -3.46
C GLY A 187 -6.56 10.05 -3.18
N PHE A 188 -5.96 10.08 -1.99
CA PHE A 188 -5.11 8.99 -1.51
C PHE A 188 -5.94 7.86 -0.92
N HIS A 189 -5.56 6.63 -1.27
CA HIS A 189 -6.12 5.40 -0.74
C HIS A 189 -5.00 4.49 -0.26
N TRP A 190 -5.28 3.75 0.81
CA TRP A 190 -4.42 2.69 1.27
C TRP A 190 -4.82 1.38 0.59
N LEU A 191 -3.88 0.76 -0.10
CA LEU A 191 -4.06 -0.59 -0.64
C LEU A 191 -3.27 -1.56 0.23
N ARG A 192 -3.98 -2.50 0.86
CA ARG A 192 -3.40 -3.56 1.68
C ARG A 192 -2.95 -4.72 0.79
N ILE A 193 -1.81 -5.30 1.13
CA ILE A 193 -1.27 -6.52 0.51
C ILE A 193 -1.38 -7.67 1.51
N SER A 194 -2.26 -8.63 1.25
CA SER A 194 -2.48 -9.78 2.13
C SER A 194 -2.04 -11.06 1.42
N GLU A 195 -1.22 -11.89 2.06
CA GLU A 195 -0.88 -13.21 1.52
C GLU A 195 -2.09 -14.15 1.67
N THR A 196 -2.57 -14.68 0.54
CA THR A 196 -3.72 -15.62 0.51
C THR A 196 -3.26 -17.08 0.48
N SER A 197 -2.09 -17.32 -0.11
CA SER A 197 -1.35 -18.57 -0.10
C SER A 197 0.09 -18.27 -0.51
N ARG A 198 1.00 -19.22 -0.34
CA ARG A 198 2.43 -19.04 -0.63
C ARG A 198 2.65 -18.43 -2.03
N GLY A 199 3.22 -17.23 -2.07
CA GLY A 199 3.52 -16.50 -3.32
C GLY A 199 2.30 -15.91 -4.03
N ARG A 200 1.13 -15.84 -3.38
CA ARG A 200 -0.10 -15.27 -3.93
C ARG A 200 -0.70 -14.26 -2.97
N PHE A 201 -0.79 -13.03 -3.42
CA PHE A 201 -1.21 -11.89 -2.62
C PHE A 201 -2.49 -11.27 -3.16
N SER A 202 -3.41 -10.87 -2.29
CA SER A 202 -4.57 -10.07 -2.63
C SER A 202 -4.29 -8.60 -2.31
N ILE A 203 -4.60 -7.72 -3.27
CA ILE A 203 -4.56 -6.27 -3.11
C ILE A 203 -5.98 -5.76 -2.90
N GLN A 204 -6.22 -5.10 -1.77
CA GLN A 204 -7.55 -4.61 -1.39
C GLN A 204 -7.51 -3.16 -0.94
N ASN A 205 -8.54 -2.37 -1.29
CA ASN A 205 -8.72 -1.06 -0.68
C ASN A 205 -9.01 -1.24 0.81
N THR A 206 -8.34 -0.48 1.67
CA THR A 206 -8.63 -0.48 3.10
C THR A 206 -8.94 0.93 3.57
N PRO A 207 -9.98 1.12 4.42
CA PRO A 207 -10.25 2.42 5.00
C PRO A 207 -9.00 2.94 5.76
N GLY A 208 -8.88 4.26 5.85
CA GLY A 208 -7.76 4.93 6.52
C GLY A 208 -7.38 4.25 7.83
N THR A 209 -6.14 3.77 7.91
CA THR A 209 -5.59 3.20 9.15
C THR A 209 -4.85 4.30 9.88
N GLU A 210 -5.30 4.62 11.10
CA GLU A 210 -4.60 5.51 12.03
C GLU A 210 -3.35 4.83 12.62
N ASN A 211 -3.20 3.51 12.38
CA ASN A 211 -2.27 2.63 13.04
C ASN A 211 -1.18 2.18 12.07
N ILE A 212 -0.44 3.13 11.48
CA ILE A 212 0.62 2.85 10.50
C ILE A 212 2.02 3.13 11.06
N PHE A 213 2.99 2.36 10.59
CA PHE A 213 4.40 2.71 10.71
C PHE A 213 5.14 2.45 9.40
N LEU A 214 6.24 3.17 9.19
CA LEU A 214 7.17 2.92 8.11
C LEU A 214 8.24 1.94 8.57
N ALA A 215 8.27 0.76 7.97
CA ALA A 215 9.30 -0.23 8.22
C ALA A 215 10.60 0.12 7.49
N ILE A 216 11.74 -0.12 8.15
CA ILE A 216 13.07 -0.18 7.55
C ILE A 216 13.58 -1.61 7.73
N ARG A 217 13.69 -2.34 6.63
CA ARG A 217 14.27 -3.69 6.61
C ARG A 217 15.73 -3.61 6.16
N PRO A 218 16.66 -4.28 6.85
CA PRO A 218 18.05 -4.33 6.39
C PRO A 218 18.11 -4.91 4.97
N SER A 219 18.94 -4.34 4.11
CA SER A 219 19.27 -4.99 2.85
C SER A 219 19.98 -6.31 3.17
N LEU A 220 19.43 -7.44 2.73
CA LEU A 220 20.14 -8.72 2.77
C LEU A 220 21.52 -8.50 2.13
N ARG A 221 22.58 -8.72 2.92
CA ARG A 221 23.97 -8.63 2.46
C ARG A 221 24.33 -9.85 1.64
#